data_AF-A0A166GSI8-F1
#
_entry.id   AF-A0A166GSI8-F1
#
_cell.length_a   1.000
_cell.length_b   1.000
_cell.length_c   1.000
_cell.angle_alpha   90.00
_cell.angle_beta   90.00
_cell.angle_gamma   90.00
#
_symmetry.space_group_name_H-M   'P 1'
#
loop_
_entity.id
_entity.type
_entity.pdbx_description
1 polymer ?
#
loop_
_entity_poly.entity_id
_entity_poly.type
_entity_poly.pdbx_seq_one_letter_code
_entity_poly.pdbx_strand_id
1 'polypeptide(L)'
;MNNHRLIKGTAIILAIVGFGSIALYHPATVHASSVFTKTDVKGPTGYYKSAKAGFAFHWKNIKTSSGTARVIIMGDFKAPQVAVMMPTKNTITNNRTKFTANFRTVSSTGKVGSKNYKLYLYKKSSTKYTAKLTGYRDGRAVSIKGTTYTFTRTTKNPATSYASTYTKPIVTKLFTTAANTEAKSQNEDITNASYKAALKKAAASYATKTAKQVVTAFNAN
;
A
#
# COMPACT_ATOMS: atom_id res chain seq x y z
N MET A 1 -41.86 6.30 -20.92
CA MET A 1 -40.45 5.89 -20.76
C MET A 1 -39.86 6.73 -19.63
N ASN A 2 -39.84 6.20 -18.41
CA ASN A 2 -39.34 6.93 -17.24
C ASN A 2 -37.83 6.74 -17.14
N ASN A 3 -37.10 7.84 -17.28
CA ASN A 3 -35.65 7.89 -17.12
C ASN A 3 -35.29 7.45 -15.69
N HIS A 4 -34.68 6.27 -15.57
CA HIS A 4 -34.11 5.79 -14.32
C HIS A 4 -33.08 6.79 -13.80
N ARG A 5 -33.48 7.59 -12.80
CA ARG A 5 -32.61 8.45 -11.98
C ARG A 5 -31.81 7.57 -11.01
N LEU A 6 -31.17 6.50 -11.47
CA LEU A 6 -30.44 5.59 -10.60
C LEU A 6 -28.98 6.03 -10.47
N ILE A 7 -28.59 6.28 -9.21
CA ILE A 7 -27.24 6.48 -8.69
C ILE A 7 -26.68 7.91 -8.87
N LYS A 8 -27.37 8.90 -8.28
CA LYS A 8 -26.74 10.15 -7.81
C LYS A 8 -26.54 10.04 -6.29
N GLY A 9 -25.30 9.81 -5.86
CA GLY A 9 -24.95 9.53 -4.47
C GLY A 9 -24.85 8.02 -4.25
N THR A 10 -23.78 7.44 -3.71
CA THR A 10 -22.80 7.93 -2.75
C THR A 10 -21.38 7.59 -3.22
N ALA A 11 -20.59 8.61 -3.58
CA ALA A 11 -19.14 8.45 -3.71
C ALA A 11 -18.51 8.67 -2.32
N ILE A 12 -18.27 7.60 -1.58
CA ILE A 12 -17.32 7.67 -0.45
C ILE A 12 -15.94 7.86 -1.09
N ILE A 13 -15.50 9.11 -1.17
CA ILE A 13 -14.15 9.46 -1.59
C ILE A 13 -13.20 8.96 -0.49
N LEU A 14 -12.62 7.78 -0.68
CA LEU A 14 -11.39 7.40 0.04
C LEU A 14 -10.30 8.40 -0.39
N ALA A 15 -9.92 9.28 0.53
CA ALA A 15 -8.85 10.24 0.33
C ALA A 15 -7.53 9.49 0.13
N ILE A 16 -7.08 9.39 -1.12
CA ILE A 16 -5.77 8.84 -1.47
C ILE A 16 -4.81 9.98 -1.74
N VAL A 17 -3.73 9.98 -0.97
CA VAL A 17 -2.65 10.97 -0.98
C VAL A 17 -1.75 10.71 -2.18
N GLY A 18 -1.66 11.67 -3.11
CA GLY A 18 -0.72 11.64 -4.25
C GLY A 18 0.50 12.53 -3.99
N PHE A 19 1.69 12.11 -4.42
CA PHE A 19 2.90 12.92 -4.44
C PHE A 19 3.69 12.63 -5.71
N GLY A 20 4.02 13.70 -6.46
CA GLY A 20 4.55 13.75 -7.82
C GLY A 20 5.84 12.98 -8.17
N SER A 21 6.05 12.87 -9.48
CA SER A 21 6.97 12.01 -10.25
C SER A 21 8.44 12.42 -10.28
N ILE A 22 9.38 11.45 -10.18
CA ILE A 22 10.77 11.55 -10.71
C ILE A 22 11.42 10.17 -10.96
N ALA A 23 12.16 10.10 -12.08
CA ALA A 23 13.07 9.15 -12.73
C ALA A 23 13.55 7.82 -12.07
N LEU A 24 13.70 6.82 -12.95
CA LEU A 24 14.16 5.44 -12.72
C LEU A 24 15.70 5.33 -12.64
N TYR A 25 16.20 4.60 -11.64
CA TYR A 25 17.58 4.08 -11.63
C TYR A 25 17.52 2.54 -11.60
N HIS A 26 18.23 1.90 -12.53
CA HIS A 26 18.41 0.45 -12.59
C HIS A 26 19.48 -0.02 -11.59
N PRO A 27 19.27 -1.12 -10.83
CA PRO A 27 20.32 -1.69 -10.00
C PRO A 27 21.04 -2.86 -10.69
N ALA A 28 22.36 -2.87 -10.54
CA ALA A 28 23.26 -3.96 -10.88
C ALA A 28 22.95 -5.25 -10.10
N THR A 29 23.22 -6.39 -10.73
CA THR A 29 23.10 -7.74 -10.17
C THR A 29 24.22 -7.98 -9.14
N VAL A 30 23.84 -8.13 -7.87
CA VAL A 30 24.77 -8.40 -6.75
C VAL A 30 24.57 -9.83 -6.24
N HIS A 31 25.68 -10.55 -6.09
CA HIS A 31 25.74 -11.90 -5.53
C HIS A 31 25.16 -11.98 -4.11
N ALA A 32 24.52 -13.12 -3.79
CA ALA A 32 23.59 -13.29 -2.68
C ALA A 32 24.29 -13.34 -1.31
N SER A 33 24.25 -12.24 -0.56
CA SER A 33 24.60 -12.23 0.87
C SER A 33 23.37 -12.53 1.76
N SER A 34 23.54 -13.34 2.81
CA SER A 34 22.55 -13.62 3.86
C SER A 34 22.45 -12.49 4.91
N VAL A 35 23.30 -11.47 4.83
CA VAL A 35 23.35 -10.36 5.77
C VAL A 35 23.16 -9.00 5.07
N PHE A 36 22.75 -7.99 5.82
CA PHE A 36 22.71 -6.61 5.35
C PHE A 36 24.13 -6.09 5.12
N THR A 37 24.27 -5.20 4.14
CA THR A 37 25.48 -4.40 3.96
C THR A 37 25.46 -3.24 4.95
N LYS A 38 26.62 -2.64 5.26
CA LYS A 38 26.67 -1.46 6.13
C LYS A 38 25.88 -0.28 5.54
N THR A 39 25.84 -0.15 4.22
CA THR A 39 25.13 0.91 3.50
C THR A 39 23.61 0.77 3.56
N ASP A 40 23.09 -0.45 3.78
CA ASP A 40 21.65 -0.69 3.98
C ASP A 40 21.08 0.07 5.19
N VAL A 41 21.93 0.56 6.12
CA VAL A 41 21.48 1.40 7.25
C VAL A 41 20.76 2.67 6.76
N LYS A 42 21.07 3.14 5.55
CA LYS A 42 20.36 4.28 4.92
C LYS A 42 18.94 3.92 4.45
N GLY A 43 18.52 2.66 4.56
CA GLY A 43 17.26 2.18 4.04
C GLY A 43 17.49 1.21 2.89
N PRO A 44 17.21 -0.10 3.05
CA PRO A 44 17.46 -1.11 2.04
C PRO A 44 16.77 -0.81 0.71
N THR A 45 17.38 -1.28 -0.38
CA THR A 45 16.84 -1.08 -1.74
C THR A 45 15.88 -2.19 -2.16
N GLY A 46 14.99 -1.88 -3.12
CA GLY A 46 14.03 -2.82 -3.69
C GLY A 46 12.69 -2.86 -2.95
N TYR A 47 11.77 -3.65 -3.48
CA TYR A 47 10.42 -3.83 -2.97
C TYR A 47 10.35 -5.11 -2.14
N TYR A 48 9.79 -5.00 -0.94
CA TYR A 48 9.55 -6.10 -0.03
C TYR A 48 8.07 -6.47 -0.11
N LYS A 49 7.75 -7.59 -0.77
CA LYS A 49 6.36 -7.97 -1.05
C LYS A 49 5.97 -9.29 -0.39
N SER A 50 4.76 -9.39 0.14
CA SER A 50 4.19 -10.63 0.66
C SER A 50 2.81 -10.88 0.04
N ALA A 51 2.73 -11.89 -0.82
CA ALA A 51 1.49 -12.26 -1.50
C ALA A 51 0.45 -12.79 -0.49
N LYS A 52 0.90 -13.57 0.51
CA LYS A 52 0.06 -14.04 1.62
C LYS A 52 -0.60 -12.85 2.35
N ALA A 53 0.19 -11.83 2.66
CA ALA A 53 -0.34 -10.62 3.28
C ALA A 53 -1.15 -9.75 2.32
N GLY A 54 -0.87 -9.78 1.02
CA GLY A 54 -1.33 -8.74 0.08
C GLY A 54 -0.75 -7.37 0.44
N PHE A 55 0.52 -7.35 0.88
CA PHE A 55 1.19 -6.17 1.41
C PHE A 55 2.56 -6.01 0.76
N ALA A 56 2.96 -4.78 0.48
CA ALA A 56 4.31 -4.46 0.08
C ALA A 56 4.82 -3.19 0.73
N PHE A 57 6.13 -3.03 0.82
CA PHE A 57 6.76 -1.77 1.21
C PHE A 57 8.12 -1.60 0.55
N HIS A 58 8.58 -0.37 0.47
CA HIS A 58 9.93 -0.04 -0.01
C HIS A 58 10.39 1.31 0.54
N TRP A 59 11.70 1.56 0.44
CA TRP A 59 12.25 2.89 0.69
C TRP A 59 12.27 3.68 -0.61
N LYS A 60 11.93 4.97 -0.53
CA LYS A 60 11.99 5.90 -1.66
C LYS A 60 12.48 7.27 -1.20
N ASN A 61 13.24 7.92 -2.06
CA ASN A 61 13.58 9.33 -1.90
C ASN A 61 12.43 10.17 -2.44
N ILE A 62 11.93 11.11 -1.63
CA ILE A 62 10.92 12.10 -2.02
C ILE A 62 11.52 13.49 -1.91
N LYS A 63 11.18 14.38 -2.85
CA LYS A 63 11.55 15.79 -2.75
C LYS A 63 10.62 16.49 -1.75
N THR A 64 11.21 17.34 -0.93
CA THR A 64 10.53 18.28 -0.02
C THR A 64 11.04 19.69 -0.33
N SER A 65 10.37 20.72 0.20
CA SER A 65 10.84 22.11 0.08
C SER A 65 12.25 22.32 0.65
N SER A 66 12.66 21.47 1.60
CA SER A 66 13.94 21.51 2.30
C SER A 66 14.99 20.52 1.76
N GLY A 67 14.72 19.83 0.63
CA GLY A 67 15.67 18.89 0.02
C GLY A 67 15.07 17.52 -0.31
N THR A 68 15.82 16.44 -0.09
CA THR A 68 15.35 15.07 -0.35
C THR A 68 15.23 14.29 0.96
N ALA A 69 14.04 13.79 1.26
CA ALA A 69 13.79 12.91 2.39
C ALA A 69 13.67 11.46 1.92
N ARG A 70 14.31 10.52 2.64
CA ARG A 70 14.16 9.09 2.35
C ARG A 70 13.06 8.50 3.24
N VAL A 71 11.93 8.12 2.65
CA VAL A 71 10.74 7.60 3.34
C VAL A 71 10.55 6.11 3.10
N ILE A 72 9.70 5.48 3.93
CA ILE A 72 9.17 4.14 3.71
C ILE A 72 7.74 4.28 3.22
N ILE A 73 7.46 3.71 2.06
CA ILE A 73 6.10 3.62 1.52
C ILE A 73 5.58 2.22 1.77
N MET A 74 4.39 2.13 2.35
CA MET A 74 3.74 0.90 2.78
C MET A 74 2.39 0.80 2.09
N GLY A 75 2.17 -0.25 1.30
CA GLY A 75 0.90 -0.53 0.64
C GLY A 75 0.26 -1.79 1.19
N ASP A 76 -0.91 -1.63 1.81
CA ASP A 76 -1.83 -2.73 2.03
C ASP A 76 -2.80 -2.76 0.84
N PHE A 77 -2.74 -3.84 0.06
CA PHE A 77 -3.57 -3.99 -1.12
C PHE A 77 -4.85 -4.77 -0.83
N LYS A 78 -4.93 -5.43 0.35
CA LYS A 78 -6.15 -6.07 0.85
C LYS A 78 -7.04 -5.09 1.62
N ALA A 79 -6.47 -4.07 2.21
CA ALA A 79 -7.17 -2.90 2.72
C ALA A 79 -6.60 -1.68 2.00
N PRO A 80 -7.26 -1.14 0.94
CA PRO A 80 -6.65 -0.31 -0.10
C PRO A 80 -6.10 1.01 0.43
N GLN A 81 -4.92 0.93 1.04
CA GLN A 81 -4.34 1.98 1.84
C GLN A 81 -2.85 2.04 1.58
N VAL A 82 -2.35 3.25 1.40
CA VAL A 82 -0.93 3.54 1.37
C VAL A 82 -0.58 4.45 2.53
N ALA A 83 0.49 4.11 3.25
CA ALA A 83 1.04 4.93 4.31
C ALA A 83 2.49 5.32 3.96
N VAL A 84 2.80 6.60 4.18
CA VAL A 84 4.16 7.12 4.06
C VAL A 84 4.70 7.34 5.46
N MET A 85 5.87 6.79 5.72
CA MET A 85 6.55 6.88 7.00
C MET A 85 7.92 7.53 6.82
N MET A 86 8.26 8.47 7.70
CA MET A 86 9.54 9.14 7.73
C MET A 86 10.46 8.46 8.74
N PRO A 87 11.53 7.78 8.32
CA PRO A 87 12.56 7.25 9.20
C PRO A 87 13.18 8.36 10.05
N THR A 88 13.29 8.12 11.35
CA THR A 88 13.99 8.99 12.30
C THR A 88 15.36 8.43 12.66
N LYS A 89 15.48 7.10 12.70
CA LYS A 89 16.75 6.41 12.99
C LYS A 89 16.71 4.99 12.45
N ASN A 90 17.76 4.58 11.76
CA ASN A 90 17.94 3.21 11.32
C ASN A 90 19.16 2.59 12.00
N THR A 91 19.10 1.29 12.28
CA THR A 91 20.24 0.52 12.80
C THR A 91 20.29 -0.87 12.17
N ILE A 92 21.48 -1.45 12.17
CA ILE A 92 21.73 -2.84 11.78
C ILE A 92 22.46 -3.52 12.94
N THR A 93 22.10 -4.76 13.28
CA THR A 93 22.82 -5.53 14.32
C THR A 93 24.26 -5.84 13.92
N ASN A 94 25.11 -6.16 14.91
CA ASN A 94 26.52 -6.49 14.67
C ASN A 94 26.70 -7.67 13.69
N ASN A 95 25.87 -8.71 13.83
CA ASN A 95 25.84 -9.85 12.89
C ASN A 95 25.13 -9.54 11.56
N ARG A 96 24.62 -8.32 11.39
CA ARG A 96 23.98 -7.80 10.18
C ARG A 96 22.78 -8.62 9.67
N THR A 97 22.08 -9.35 10.54
CA THR A 97 20.89 -10.13 10.16
C THR A 97 19.57 -9.39 10.41
N LYS A 98 19.58 -8.31 11.21
CA LYS A 98 18.39 -7.51 11.54
C LYS A 98 18.62 -6.04 11.23
N PHE A 99 17.74 -5.48 10.42
CA PHE A 99 17.59 -4.04 10.20
C PHE A 99 16.43 -3.51 11.06
N THR A 100 16.63 -2.38 11.70
CA THR A 100 15.60 -1.66 12.47
C THR A 100 15.39 -0.29 11.85
N ALA A 101 14.14 0.06 11.57
CA ALA A 101 13.75 1.43 11.27
C ALA A 101 12.84 1.96 12.37
N ASN A 102 13.21 3.09 12.95
CA ASN A 102 12.31 3.95 13.72
C ASN A 102 11.72 4.96 12.76
N PHE A 103 10.42 5.21 12.83
CA PHE A 103 9.75 6.11 11.90
C PHE A 103 8.56 6.83 12.52
N ARG A 104 8.17 7.93 11.91
CA ARG A 104 6.96 8.69 12.21
C ARG A 104 6.03 8.65 11.01
N THR A 105 4.73 8.72 11.23
CA THR A 105 3.74 8.81 10.15
C THR A 105 3.83 10.17 9.48
N VAL A 106 3.55 10.22 8.18
CA VAL A 106 3.37 11.46 7.43
C VAL A 106 1.91 11.56 7.02
N SER A 107 1.27 12.69 7.32
CA SER A 107 -0.12 12.94 6.92
C SER A 107 -0.24 13.23 5.42
N SER A 108 -1.48 13.28 4.94
CA SER A 108 -1.81 13.72 3.58
C SER A 108 -1.31 15.13 3.26
N THR A 109 -1.24 16.00 4.27
CA THR A 109 -0.76 17.39 4.14
C THR A 109 0.75 17.51 4.35
N GLY A 110 1.48 16.39 4.41
CA GLY A 110 2.92 16.37 4.64
C GLY A 110 3.35 16.61 6.10
N LYS A 111 2.42 16.70 7.05
CA LYS A 111 2.76 16.91 8.48
C LYS A 111 3.28 15.61 9.08
N VAL A 112 4.38 15.70 9.81
CA VAL A 112 5.00 14.56 10.50
C VAL A 112 4.33 14.36 11.85
N GLY A 113 3.85 13.14 12.12
CA GLY A 113 3.28 12.79 13.42
C GLY A 113 4.34 12.78 14.53
N SER A 114 3.91 12.96 15.78
CA SER A 114 4.79 12.92 16.96
C SER A 114 5.16 11.51 17.41
N LYS A 115 4.28 10.53 17.12
CA LYS A 115 4.44 9.13 17.58
C LYS A 115 5.54 8.40 16.82
N ASN A 116 6.48 7.83 17.57
CA ASN A 116 7.52 6.96 17.03
C ASN A 116 7.01 5.52 16.92
N TYR A 117 7.19 4.94 15.74
CA TYR A 117 6.93 3.55 15.42
C TYR A 117 8.24 2.85 15.09
N LYS A 118 8.22 1.51 15.12
CA LYS A 118 9.39 0.68 14.85
C LYS A 118 9.04 -0.48 13.95
N LEU A 119 9.95 -0.81 13.03
CA LEU A 119 9.95 -2.02 12.19
C LEU A 119 11.21 -2.82 12.52
N TYR A 120 11.06 -4.14 12.63
CA TYR A 120 12.19 -5.08 12.51
C TYR A 120 12.08 -5.85 11.19
N LEU A 121 13.14 -5.77 10.39
CA LEU A 121 13.29 -6.52 9.15
C LEU A 121 14.44 -7.50 9.32
N TYR A 122 14.12 -8.78 9.42
CA TYR A 122 15.12 -9.84 9.53
C TYR A 122 15.42 -10.39 8.15
N LYS A 123 16.70 -10.45 7.78
CA LYS A 123 17.15 -11.08 6.54
C LYS A 123 17.30 -12.58 6.78
N LYS A 124 16.65 -13.37 5.94
CA LYS A 124 16.73 -14.85 5.96
C LYS A 124 17.59 -15.37 4.82
N SER A 125 17.49 -14.72 3.66
CA SER A 125 18.37 -14.93 2.52
C SER A 125 18.49 -13.63 1.73
N SER A 126 19.16 -13.66 0.58
CA SER A 126 19.27 -12.50 -0.32
C SER A 126 17.90 -11.93 -0.74
N THR A 127 16.90 -12.80 -0.91
CA THR A 127 15.57 -12.45 -1.38
C THR A 127 14.48 -12.65 -0.33
N LYS A 128 14.73 -13.35 0.78
CA LYS A 128 13.71 -13.64 1.80
C LYS A 128 13.97 -12.87 3.08
N TYR A 129 12.92 -12.21 3.57
CA TYR A 129 12.95 -11.40 4.77
C TYR A 129 11.72 -11.69 5.61
N THR A 130 11.77 -11.46 6.91
CA THR A 130 10.59 -11.50 7.78
C THR A 130 10.40 -10.18 8.50
N ALA A 131 9.16 -9.72 8.53
CA ALA A 131 8.73 -8.55 9.31
C ALA A 131 7.33 -8.82 9.87
N LYS A 132 6.95 -8.11 10.93
CA LYS A 132 5.60 -8.21 11.48
C LYS A 132 4.70 -7.12 10.92
N LEU A 133 3.44 -7.46 10.72
CA LEU A 133 2.36 -6.53 10.38
C LEU A 133 1.37 -6.47 11.55
N THR A 134 0.91 -5.27 11.87
CA THR A 134 -0.14 -5.03 12.87
C THR A 134 -1.19 -4.08 12.31
N GLY A 135 -2.36 -4.01 12.95
CA GLY A 135 -3.44 -3.12 12.54
C GLY A 135 -3.00 -1.65 12.57
N TYR A 136 -3.37 -0.90 11.53
CA TYR A 136 -3.10 0.52 11.40
C TYR A 136 -4.20 1.18 10.56
N ARG A 137 -5.08 1.95 11.22
CA ARG A 137 -6.34 2.45 10.64
C ARG A 137 -7.14 1.26 10.08
N ASP A 138 -7.66 1.38 8.87
CA ASP A 138 -8.44 0.34 8.20
C ASP A 138 -7.58 -0.78 7.59
N GLY A 139 -6.25 -0.63 7.63
CA GLY A 139 -5.30 -1.59 7.06
C GLY A 139 -4.24 -2.04 8.05
N ARG A 140 -3.05 -2.34 7.53
CA ARG A 140 -1.89 -2.77 8.32
C ARG A 140 -0.68 -1.88 8.05
N ALA A 141 0.25 -1.90 8.98
CA ALA A 141 1.58 -1.34 8.81
C ALA A 141 2.63 -2.32 9.35
N VAL A 142 3.88 -2.17 8.89
CA VAL A 142 4.99 -2.90 9.50
C VAL A 142 5.21 -2.43 10.93
N SER A 143 5.53 -3.38 11.80
CA SER A 143 5.68 -3.14 13.24
C SER A 143 6.67 -4.14 13.85
N ILE A 144 6.99 -3.94 15.12
CA ILE A 144 7.64 -4.95 15.98
C ILE A 144 6.61 -5.88 16.65
N LYS A 145 5.33 -5.52 16.59
CA LYS A 145 4.19 -6.29 17.13
C LYS A 145 3.35 -6.86 15.98
N GLY A 146 2.46 -7.80 16.32
CA GLY A 146 1.53 -8.42 15.37
C GLY A 146 2.09 -9.67 14.69
N THR A 147 1.52 -10.00 13.54
CA THR A 147 1.73 -11.27 12.84
C THR A 147 2.97 -11.22 11.95
N THR A 148 3.83 -12.21 12.06
CA THR A 148 5.02 -12.34 11.23
C THR A 148 4.64 -12.80 9.81
N TYR A 149 5.16 -12.11 8.80
CA TYR A 149 5.07 -12.51 7.41
C TYR A 149 6.45 -12.63 6.77
N THR A 150 6.57 -13.53 5.80
CA THR A 150 7.71 -13.59 4.90
C THR A 150 7.49 -12.66 3.72
N PHE A 151 8.48 -11.83 3.46
CA PHE A 151 8.58 -10.90 2.35
C PHE A 151 9.64 -11.37 1.37
N THR A 152 9.31 -11.33 0.08
CA THR A 152 10.27 -11.50 -0.99
C THR A 152 10.75 -10.13 -1.45
N ARG A 153 12.06 -9.89 -1.42
CA ARG A 153 12.70 -8.71 -2.01
C ARG A 153 12.77 -8.88 -3.53
N THR A 154 12.34 -7.87 -4.28
CA THR A 154 12.40 -7.84 -5.74
C THR A 154 12.72 -6.44 -6.23
N THR A 155 13.29 -6.34 -7.43
CA THR A 155 13.48 -5.06 -8.14
C THR A 155 12.22 -4.64 -8.90
N LYS A 156 11.35 -5.60 -9.25
CA LYS A 156 10.10 -5.34 -9.97
C LYS A 156 9.06 -4.78 -9.01
N ASN A 157 8.49 -3.63 -9.37
CA ASN A 157 7.46 -2.98 -8.58
C ASN A 157 6.19 -3.85 -8.53
N PRO A 158 5.70 -4.27 -7.34
CA PRO A 158 4.52 -5.13 -7.23
C PRO A 158 3.19 -4.38 -7.39
N ALA A 159 3.17 -3.04 -7.33
CA ALA A 159 1.96 -2.24 -7.12
C ALA A 159 0.82 -2.61 -8.07
N THR A 160 1.06 -2.58 -9.38
CA THR A 160 0.02 -2.87 -10.39
C THR A 160 -0.52 -4.28 -10.26
N SER A 161 0.36 -5.28 -10.08
CA SER A 161 -0.06 -6.67 -9.91
C SER A 161 -0.88 -6.84 -8.62
N TYR A 162 -0.44 -6.27 -7.50
CA TYR A 162 -1.14 -6.40 -6.22
C TYR A 162 -2.46 -5.64 -6.20
N ALA A 163 -2.52 -4.47 -6.83
CA ALA A 163 -3.77 -3.73 -6.98
C ALA A 163 -4.78 -4.50 -7.84
N SER A 164 -4.32 -5.17 -8.90
CA SER A 164 -5.21 -6.02 -9.70
C SER A 164 -5.66 -7.28 -8.96
N THR A 165 -4.75 -7.96 -8.26
CA THR A 165 -5.04 -9.24 -7.57
C THR A 165 -5.83 -9.06 -6.28
N TYR A 166 -5.59 -7.99 -5.51
CA TYR A 166 -6.17 -7.82 -4.18
C TYR A 166 -7.11 -6.62 -4.09
N THR A 167 -6.70 -5.45 -4.58
CA THR A 167 -7.48 -4.22 -4.39
C THR A 167 -8.75 -4.22 -5.23
N LYS A 168 -8.66 -4.50 -6.54
CA LYS A 168 -9.84 -4.48 -7.42
C LYS A 168 -10.97 -5.39 -6.92
N PRO A 169 -10.74 -6.69 -6.60
CA PRO A 169 -11.81 -7.55 -6.14
C PRO A 169 -12.48 -7.07 -4.84
N ILE A 170 -11.69 -6.59 -3.88
CA ILE A 170 -12.21 -6.12 -2.59
C ILE A 170 -13.02 -4.84 -2.76
N VAL A 171 -12.53 -3.88 -3.55
CA VAL A 171 -13.25 -2.63 -3.82
C VAL A 171 -14.54 -2.91 -4.59
N THR A 172 -14.52 -3.80 -5.60
CA THR A 172 -15.73 -4.23 -6.30
C THR A 172 -16.73 -4.82 -5.32
N LYS A 173 -16.30 -5.71 -4.42
CA LYS A 173 -17.19 -6.32 -3.42
C LYS A 173 -17.81 -5.28 -2.49
N LEU A 174 -16.99 -4.40 -1.91
CA LEU A 174 -17.45 -3.35 -0.99
C LEU A 174 -18.44 -2.39 -1.66
N PHE A 175 -18.12 -1.95 -2.88
CA PHE A 175 -19.00 -1.07 -3.66
C PHE A 175 -20.34 -1.75 -3.97
N THR A 176 -20.32 -2.98 -4.47
CA THR A 176 -21.52 -3.75 -4.77
C THR A 176 -22.38 -3.97 -3.53
N THR A 177 -21.77 -4.31 -2.39
CA THR A 177 -22.49 -4.46 -1.12
C THR A 177 -23.15 -3.15 -0.71
N ALA A 178 -22.42 -2.03 -0.70
CA ALA A 178 -22.96 -0.72 -0.31
C ALA A 178 -24.11 -0.29 -1.23
N ALA A 179 -23.94 -0.43 -2.55
CA ALA A 179 -24.96 -0.06 -3.53
C ALA A 179 -26.22 -0.92 -3.42
N ASN A 180 -26.09 -2.23 -3.16
CA ASN A 180 -27.24 -3.10 -2.94
C ASN A 180 -27.96 -2.79 -1.62
N THR A 181 -27.22 -2.43 -0.57
CA THR A 181 -27.82 -2.01 0.70
C THR A 181 -28.65 -0.74 0.51
N GLU A 182 -28.11 0.25 -0.19
CA GLU A 182 -28.81 1.50 -0.50
C GLU A 182 -30.00 1.30 -1.45
N ALA A 183 -29.86 0.47 -2.48
CA ALA A 183 -30.97 0.17 -3.40
C ALA A 183 -32.14 -0.50 -2.66
N LYS A 184 -31.85 -1.43 -1.73
CA LYS A 184 -32.88 -2.07 -0.91
C LYS A 184 -33.59 -1.09 0.02
N SER A 185 -32.88 -0.12 0.64
CA SER A 185 -33.52 0.89 1.47
C SER A 185 -34.44 1.82 0.67
N GLN A 186 -34.22 1.91 -0.65
CA GLN A 186 -35.06 2.65 -1.59
C GLN A 186 -36.14 1.79 -2.28
N ASN A 187 -36.34 0.54 -1.86
CA ASN A 187 -37.27 -0.44 -2.48
C ASN A 187 -36.99 -0.73 -3.98
N GLU A 188 -35.74 -0.60 -4.42
CA GLU A 188 -35.33 -0.94 -5.79
C GLU A 188 -35.23 -2.45 -5.99
N ASP A 189 -35.66 -2.96 -7.16
CA ASP A 189 -35.48 -4.37 -7.54
C ASP A 189 -34.04 -4.66 -7.95
N ILE A 190 -33.24 -5.12 -7.00
CA ILE A 190 -31.84 -5.51 -7.22
C ILE A 190 -31.68 -6.78 -8.08
N THR A 191 -32.77 -7.51 -8.37
CA THR A 191 -32.71 -8.71 -9.22
C THR A 191 -32.77 -8.37 -10.70
N ASN A 192 -33.26 -7.17 -11.05
CA ASN A 192 -33.37 -6.64 -12.38
C ASN A 192 -32.04 -6.71 -13.15
N ALA A 193 -32.09 -7.19 -14.40
CA ALA A 193 -30.90 -7.39 -15.24
C ALA A 193 -30.19 -6.07 -15.57
N SER A 194 -30.93 -5.00 -15.85
CA SER A 194 -30.39 -3.67 -16.14
C SER A 194 -29.71 -3.07 -14.91
N TYR A 195 -30.29 -3.22 -13.72
CA TYR A 195 -29.65 -2.84 -12.46
C TYR A 195 -28.32 -3.59 -12.26
N LYS A 196 -28.33 -4.92 -12.38
CA LYS A 196 -27.11 -5.75 -12.24
C LYS A 196 -26.01 -5.34 -13.22
N ALA A 197 -26.36 -5.06 -14.47
CA ALA A 197 -25.41 -4.62 -15.50
C ALA A 197 -24.82 -3.24 -15.18
N ALA A 198 -25.66 -2.27 -14.79
CA ALA A 198 -25.23 -0.93 -14.39
C ALA A 198 -24.32 -0.97 -13.15
N LEU A 199 -24.71 -1.75 -12.13
CA LEU A 199 -23.92 -1.93 -10.92
C LEU A 199 -22.56 -2.57 -11.21
N LYS A 200 -22.52 -3.61 -12.04
CA LYS A 200 -21.26 -4.26 -12.44
C LYS A 200 -20.31 -3.27 -13.14
N LYS A 201 -20.83 -2.43 -14.05
CA LYS A 201 -20.05 -1.40 -14.74
C LYS A 201 -19.54 -0.32 -13.77
N ALA A 202 -20.40 0.18 -12.89
CA ALA A 202 -20.04 1.17 -11.88
C ALA A 202 -18.98 0.66 -10.91
N ALA A 203 -19.17 -0.56 -10.37
CA ALA A 203 -18.22 -1.20 -9.47
C ALA A 203 -16.86 -1.42 -10.13
N ALA A 204 -16.82 -1.90 -11.38
CA ALA A 204 -15.57 -2.09 -12.12
C ALA A 204 -14.82 -0.77 -12.39
N SER A 205 -15.55 0.30 -12.73
CA SER A 205 -14.99 1.64 -12.92
C SER A 205 -14.40 2.18 -11.62
N TYR A 206 -15.16 2.12 -10.52
CA TYR A 206 -14.73 2.57 -9.20
C TYR A 206 -13.52 1.79 -8.68
N ALA A 207 -13.53 0.46 -8.83
CA ALA A 207 -12.41 -0.40 -8.47
C ALA A 207 -11.16 -0.10 -9.29
N THR A 208 -11.31 0.19 -10.58
CA THR A 208 -10.17 0.57 -11.45
C THR A 208 -9.57 1.91 -11.06
N LYS A 209 -10.41 2.91 -10.76
CA LYS A 209 -9.96 4.22 -10.27
C LYS A 209 -9.21 4.10 -8.94
N THR A 210 -9.79 3.37 -7.98
CA THR A 210 -9.19 3.14 -6.66
C THR A 210 -7.86 2.39 -6.78
N ALA A 211 -7.81 1.32 -7.58
CA ALA A 211 -6.58 0.58 -7.83
C ALA A 211 -5.48 1.48 -8.43
N LYS A 212 -5.82 2.33 -9.40
CA LYS A 212 -4.86 3.29 -10.00
C LYS A 212 -4.33 4.26 -8.94
N GLN A 213 -5.20 4.79 -8.08
CA GLN A 213 -4.80 5.69 -7.00
C GLN A 213 -3.87 5.01 -5.99
N VAL A 214 -4.17 3.77 -5.58
CA VAL A 214 -3.28 2.97 -4.69
C VAL A 214 -1.92 2.74 -5.35
N VAL A 215 -1.88 2.43 -6.65
CA VAL A 215 -0.63 2.25 -7.41
C VAL A 215 0.17 3.56 -7.45
N THR A 216 -0.47 4.67 -7.79
CA THR A 216 0.16 6.00 -7.81
C THR A 216 0.74 6.37 -6.45
N ALA A 217 -0.04 6.24 -5.38
CA ALA A 217 0.38 6.53 -4.02
C ALA A 217 1.54 5.62 -3.56
N PHE A 218 1.46 4.30 -3.85
CA PHE A 218 2.53 3.37 -3.51
C PHE A 218 3.82 3.69 -4.25
N ASN A 219 3.70 4.12 -5.51
CA ASN A 219 4.86 4.53 -6.27
C ASN A 219 5.45 5.84 -5.77
N ALA A 220 4.71 6.65 -5.00
CA ALA A 220 4.96 8.08 -4.74
C ALA A 220 5.38 8.80 -6.03
N ASN A 221 4.51 8.69 -7.03
CA ASN A 221 4.57 9.42 -8.30
C ASN A 221 3.34 10.31 -8.46
#